data_AF-A0A924BVH8-F1
#
_entry.id   AF-A0A924BVH8-F1
#
_cell.length_a   1.000
_cell.length_b   1.000
_cell.length_c   1.000
_cell.angle_alpha   90.00
_cell.angle_beta   90.00
_cell.angle_gamma   90.00
#
_symmetry.space_group_name_H-M   'P 1'
#
loop_
_entity.id
_entity.type
_entity.pdbx_description
1 polymer ?
#
loop_
_entity_poly.entity_id
_entity_poly.type
_entity_poly.pdbx_seq_one_letter_code
_entity_poly.pdbx_strand_id
1 'polypeptide(L)' 'DGTLLYRLVSDKKTEINFDLIEPEKVTLRVIYDDNNNGFWDSGDFINLRQAEEVIYFPKEIDVRANWDVEQPFNLKQ' A
#
# COMPACT_ATOMS: atom_id res chain seq x y z
N ASP A 1 0.51 3.19 -15.28
CA ASP A 1 1.40 2.19 -14.66
C ASP A 1 2.42 2.87 -13.77
N GLY A 2 2.07 3.03 -12.49
CA GLY A 2 3.04 3.47 -11.48
C GLY A 2 3.94 2.28 -11.13
N THR A 3 5.25 2.49 -11.10
CA THR A 3 6.20 1.47 -10.69
C THR A 3 6.01 1.16 -9.21
N LEU A 4 5.92 -0.12 -8.84
CA LEU A 4 5.96 -0.52 -7.43
C LEU A 4 7.36 -0.23 -6.90
N LEU A 5 7.48 0.78 -6.05
CA LEU A 5 8.77 1.16 -5.45
C LEU A 5 9.07 0.32 -4.20
N TYR A 6 8.11 0.25 -3.27
CA TYR A 6 8.26 -0.42 -1.99
C TYR A 6 7.00 -1.24 -1.65
N ARG A 7 7.19 -2.33 -0.88
CA ARG A 7 6.09 -3.17 -0.38
C ARG A 7 6.44 -3.70 1.00
N LEU A 8 5.46 -3.70 1.89
CA LEU A 8 5.48 -4.38 3.17
C LEU A 8 4.17 -5.13 3.38
N VAL A 9 4.24 -6.29 4.01
CA VAL A 9 3.08 -7.09 4.42
C VAL A 9 3.01 -7.08 5.94
N SER A 10 1.82 -6.91 6.48
CA SER A 10 1.59 -6.85 7.92
C SER A 10 0.25 -7.49 8.25
N ASP A 11 0.24 -8.40 9.23
CA ASP A 11 -0.98 -9.10 9.61
C ASP A 11 -1.90 -8.24 10.49
N LYS A 12 -1.30 -7.44 11.39
CA LYS A 12 -2.04 -6.69 12.45
C LYS A 12 -1.39 -5.39 12.90
N LYS A 13 -0.26 -4.98 12.33
CA LYS A 13 0.39 -3.73 12.76
C LYS A 13 -0.38 -2.54 12.19
N THR A 14 -0.62 -1.57 13.07
CA THR A 14 -1.24 -0.28 12.73
C THR A 14 -0.21 0.78 12.36
N GLU A 15 1.07 0.50 12.56
CA GLU A 15 2.20 1.37 12.24
C GLU A 15 3.14 0.61 11.29
N ILE A 16 3.47 1.24 10.17
CA ILE A 16 4.31 0.69 9.12
C ILE A 16 5.33 1.77 8.76
N ASN A 17 6.60 1.44 8.92
CA ASN A 17 7.71 2.34 8.63
C ASN A 17 8.43 1.87 7.38
N PHE A 18 8.68 2.80 6.47
CA PHE A 18 9.46 2.56 5.26
C PHE A 18 10.75 3.37 5.36
N ASP A 19 11.86 2.69 5.60
CA ASP A 19 13.18 3.31 5.69
C ASP A 19 13.86 3.36 4.32
N LEU A 20 14.77 4.32 4.15
CA LEU A 20 15.61 4.47 2.95
C LEU A 20 14.80 4.67 1.64
N ILE A 21 13.63 5.29 1.73
CA ILE A 21 12.87 5.70 0.54
C ILE A 21 13.64 6.79 -0.20
N GLU A 22 13.83 6.58 -1.50
CA GLU A 22 14.37 7.59 -2.41
C GLU A 22 13.49 8.84 -2.44
N PRO A 23 14.06 10.06 -2.37
CA PRO A 23 13.29 11.31 -2.39
C PRO A 23 12.49 11.48 -3.70
N GLU A 24 11.19 11.22 -3.64
CA GLU A 24 10.27 11.34 -4.76
C GLU A 24 8.84 11.60 -4.26
N LYS A 25 7.97 12.07 -5.15
CA LYS A 25 6.53 12.06 -4.90
C LYS A 25 5.99 10.65 -5.10
N VAL A 26 5.45 10.08 -4.03
CA VAL A 26 4.94 8.71 -4.03
C VAL A 26 3.44 8.67 -3.75
N THR A 27 2.79 7.61 -4.21
CA THR A 27 1.42 7.29 -3.84
C THR A 27 1.42 6.08 -2.90
N LEU A 28 0.53 6.09 -1.93
CA LEU A 28 0.37 5.00 -0.97
C LEU A 28 -0.94 4.28 -1.24
N ARG A 29 -0.92 2.95 -1.21
CA ARG A 29 -2.11 2.11 -1.24
C ARG A 29 -1.98 0.97 -0.26
N VAL A 30 -3.11 0.55 0.31
CA VAL A 30 -3.22 -0.65 1.16
C VAL A 30 -4.08 -1.65 0.42
N ILE A 31 -3.65 -2.91 0.42
CA ILE A 31 -4.34 -4.03 -0.21
C ILE A 31 -4.74 -4.98 0.91
N TYR A 32 -6.02 -5.35 0.98
CA TYR A 32 -6.46 -6.46 1.82
C TYR A 32 -6.19 -7.76 1.08
N ASP A 33 -5.18 -8.46 1.57
CA ASP A 33 -4.74 -9.72 1.00
C ASP A 33 -5.56 -10.89 1.59
N ASP A 34 -6.61 -11.29 0.86
CA ASP A 34 -7.51 -12.36 1.30
C ASP A 34 -6.88 -13.75 1.17
N ASN A 35 -5.85 -13.92 0.33
CA ASN A 35 -5.22 -15.21 0.06
C ASN A 35 -3.82 -15.37 0.67
N ASN A 36 -3.32 -14.34 1.35
CA ASN A 36 -2.01 -14.25 2.00
C ASN A 36 -0.84 -14.50 1.04
N ASN A 37 -0.97 -14.16 -0.24
CA ASN A 37 0.13 -14.32 -1.20
C ASN A 37 1.07 -13.10 -1.25
N GLY A 38 0.68 -11.98 -0.66
CA GLY A 38 1.41 -10.72 -0.60
C GLY A 38 1.41 -9.91 -1.90
N PHE A 39 0.62 -10.28 -2.90
CA PHE A 39 0.46 -9.63 -4.20
C PHE A 39 -1.00 -9.25 -4.41
N TRP A 40 -1.24 -8.11 -5.08
CA TRP A 40 -2.59 -7.79 -5.49
C TRP A 40 -3.06 -8.74 -6.60
N ASP A 41 -4.21 -9.39 -6.38
CA ASP A 41 -4.87 -10.20 -7.40
C ASP A 41 -6.15 -9.55 -7.94
N SER A 42 -6.29 -9.59 -9.27
CA SER A 42 -7.43 -9.03 -10.02
C SER A 42 -8.74 -9.82 -9.89
N GLY A 43 -8.80 -10.81 -9.00
CA GLY A 43 -9.88 -11.78 -8.89
C GLY A 43 -9.72 -12.95 -9.85
N ASP A 44 -10.49 -14.01 -9.60
CA ASP A 44 -10.45 -15.26 -10.36
C ASP A 44 -11.88 -15.67 -10.70
N PHE A 45 -12.22 -15.62 -11.99
CA PHE A 45 -13.54 -15.98 -12.47
C PHE A 45 -13.86 -17.47 -12.28
N ILE A 46 -12.87 -18.36 -12.43
CA ILE A 46 -13.04 -19.81 -12.32
C ILE A 46 -13.32 -20.18 -10.86
N ASN A 47 -12.60 -19.54 -9.94
CA ASN A 47 -12.76 -19.76 -8.50
C ASN A 47 -13.80 -18.83 -7.86
N LEU A 48 -14.55 -18.05 -8.66
CA LEU A 48 -15.53 -17.05 -8.21
C LEU A 48 -14.97 -16.10 -7.14
N ARG A 49 -13.68 -15.79 -7.21
CA ARG A 49 -12.98 -14.90 -6.28
C ARG A 49 -13.02 -13.47 -6.82
N GLN A 50 -13.47 -12.53 -5.98
CA GLN A 50 -13.42 -11.11 -6.33
C GLN A 50 -11.99 -10.58 -6.27
N ALA A 51 -11.75 -9.42 -6.91
CA ALA A 51 -10.48 -8.73 -6.78
C ALA A 51 -10.25 -8.28 -5.35
N GLU A 52 -9.00 -8.29 -4.92
CA GLU A 52 -8.63 -7.83 -3.59
C GLU A 52 -8.90 -6.34 -3.44
N GLU A 53 -9.43 -5.96 -2.27
CA GLU A 53 -9.80 -4.59 -1.97
C GLU A 53 -8.55 -3.72 -1.86
N VAL A 54 -8.56 -2.59 -2.56
CA VAL A 54 -7.47 -1.62 -2.57
C VAL A 54 -7.96 -0.27 -2.09
N ILE A 55 -7.36 0.23 -1.01
CA ILE A 55 -7.61 1.57 -0.49
C ILE A 55 -6.43 2.45 -0.88
N TYR A 56 -6.71 3.51 -1.64
CA TYR A 56 -5.72 4.51 -2.02
C TYR A 56 -5.67 5.64 -1.00
N PHE A 57 -4.46 6.08 -0.65
CA PHE A 57 -4.29 7.30 0.10
C PHE A 57 -4.67 8.50 -0.81
N PRO A 58 -5.49 9.45 -0.33
CA PRO A 58 -6.16 10.42 -1.20
C PRO A 58 -5.25 11.49 -1.79
N LYS A 59 -3.98 11.57 -1.35
CA LYS A 59 -3.01 12.58 -1.78
C LYS A 59 -1.66 11.95 -2.06
N GLU A 60 -0.86 12.60 -2.90
CA GLU A 60 0.55 12.23 -3.05
C GLU A 60 1.34 12.65 -1.80
N ILE A 61 2.35 11.87 -1.46
CA ILE A 61 3.26 12.14 -0.35
C ILE A 61 4.59 12.60 -0.95
N ASP A 62 5.01 13.82 -0.62
CA ASP A 62 6.30 14.39 -1.03
C ASP A 62 7.39 13.92 -0.06
N VAL A 63 8.14 12.88 -0.45
CA VAL A 63 9.26 12.36 0.36
C VAL A 63 10.54 13.11 -0.01
N ARG A 64 11.20 13.67 1.00
CA ARG A 64 12.43 14.46 0.82
C ARG A 64 13.60 13.82 1.54
N ALA A 65 14.80 14.03 1.01
CA ALA A 65 16.02 13.57 1.66
C ALA A 65 16.14 14.14 3.08
N ASN A 66 16.47 13.29 4.04
CA ASN A 66 16.69 13.64 5.45
C ASN A 66 15.44 14.18 6.18
N TRP A 67 14.22 13.88 5.69
CA TRP A 67 12.97 14.24 6.35
C TRP A 67 12.20 12.98 6.73
N ASP A 68 11.71 12.94 7.97
CA ASP A 68 10.74 11.95 8.41
C ASP A 68 9.32 12.45 8.06
N VAL A 69 8.53 11.60 7.41
CA VAL A 69 7.17 11.92 6.99
C VAL A 69 6.18 10.94 7.60
N GLU A 70 5.39 11.41 8.57
CA GLU A 70 4.30 10.65 9.16
C GLU A 70 2.96 11.03 8.51
N GLN A 71 2.18 10.04 8.07
CA GLN A 71 0.85 10.26 7.47
C GLN A 71 -0.19 9.37 8.15
N PRO A 72 -1.22 9.95 8.80
CA PRO A 72 -2.33 9.15 9.31
C PRO A 72 -3.17 8.61 8.14
N PHE A 73 -3.30 7.29 8.05
CA PHE A 73 -4.13 6.64 7.04
C PHE A 73 -5.35 6.00 7.70
N ASN A 74 -6.53 6.58 7.45
CA ASN A 74 -7.79 5.95 7.84
C ASN A 74 -8.25 4.95 6.77
N LEU A 75 -8.33 3.68 7.15
CA LEU A 75 -8.79 2.59 6.29
C LEU A 75 -10.31 2.42 6.29
N LYS A 76 -11.03 3.09 7.21
CA LYS A 76 -12.49 3.11 7.22
C LYS A 76 -12.96 4.37 6.51
N GLN A 77 -13.44 4.22 5.27
CA GLN A 77 -14.26 5.24 4.63
C GLN A 77 -15.71 5.14 5.09
#